data_AF-A0A941A1G2-F1
#
_entry.id   AF-A0A941A1G2-F1
#
_cell.length_a   1.000
_cell.length_b   1.000
_cell.length_c   1.000
_cell.angle_alpha   90.00
_cell.angle_beta   90.00
_cell.angle_gamma   90.00
#
_symmetry.space_group_name_H-M   'P 1'
#
loop_
_entity.id
_entity.type
_entity.pdbx_description
1 polymer ?
#
loop_
_entity_poly.entity_id
_entity_poly.type
_entity_poly.pdbx_seq_one_letter_code
_entity_poly.pdbx_strand_id
1 'polypeptide(L)'
;MGMVSRWTISRLGFSFLSVVLALPPRAAWGGEAVPQRFFGYFQELQEAARRGPFGFPIQFRSEERGELVRAEALGIMDHPLQAFSAAVSEPASWCEFLPLNLNIKACTIQWDAREPLVTLYIGGKGYLSPEWASEQPYRFVVQARQPEYVAV
;
A
#
# COMPACT_ATOMS: atom_id res chain seq x y z
N MET A 1 56.58 -44.29 53.48
CA MET A 1 55.63 -43.23 53.91
C MET A 1 56.33 -41.89 53.86
N GLY A 2 55.98 -41.04 52.89
CA GLY A 2 56.57 -39.71 52.72
C GLY A 2 55.52 -38.73 52.18
N MET A 3 55.32 -37.66 52.96
CA MET A 3 55.04 -36.27 52.59
C MET A 3 53.94 -35.91 51.57
N VAL A 4 52.86 -35.33 52.14
CA VAL A 4 52.18 -34.06 51.81
C VAL A 4 52.44 -33.44 50.43
N SER A 5 51.35 -33.14 49.68
CA SER A 5 51.27 -31.91 48.88
C SER A 5 49.82 -31.48 48.65
N ARG A 6 49.56 -30.20 48.92
CA ARG A 6 48.29 -29.49 48.74
C ARG A 6 48.00 -29.27 47.26
N TRP A 7 46.76 -29.49 46.82
CA TRP A 7 46.30 -29.09 45.50
C TRP A 7 45.24 -27.98 45.58
N THR A 8 45.59 -26.86 44.98
CA THR A 8 44.84 -25.63 44.76
C THR A 8 43.67 -25.87 43.81
N ILE A 9 42.46 -25.46 44.20
CA ILE A 9 41.26 -25.52 43.34
C ILE A 9 41.28 -24.30 42.42
N SER A 10 41.50 -24.54 41.13
CA SER A 10 41.48 -23.53 40.07
C SER A 10 40.05 -23.14 39.73
N ARG A 11 39.76 -21.83 39.74
CA ARG A 11 38.51 -21.24 39.27
C ARG A 11 38.56 -21.12 37.74
N LEU A 12 37.84 -21.97 37.01
CA LEU A 12 37.59 -21.75 35.59
C LEU A 12 36.11 -21.97 35.23
N GLY A 13 35.49 -20.88 34.76
CA GLY A 13 34.69 -20.92 33.54
C GLY A 13 33.27 -21.48 33.60
N PHE A 14 32.36 -20.85 34.37
CA PHE A 14 30.94 -20.94 34.07
C PHE A 14 30.54 -19.73 33.21
N SER A 15 30.62 -19.88 31.89
CA SER A 15 29.97 -18.97 30.94
C SER A 15 29.58 -19.76 29.71
N PHE A 16 28.45 -20.46 29.81
CA PHE A 16 27.80 -21.08 28.67
C PHE A 16 26.29 -21.16 28.90
N LEU A 17 25.61 -20.02 29.07
CA LEU A 17 24.15 -19.95 28.97
C LEU A 17 23.67 -18.51 28.83
N SER A 18 23.63 -17.95 27.62
CA SER A 18 22.76 -16.80 27.25
C SER A 18 22.91 -16.42 25.78
N VAL A 19 22.40 -17.22 24.84
CA VAL A 19 22.10 -16.75 23.48
C VAL A 19 20.82 -17.45 22.97
N VAL A 20 19.66 -17.14 23.55
CA VAL A 20 18.35 -17.55 22.97
C VAL A 20 17.29 -16.43 23.01
N LEU A 21 17.60 -15.21 23.50
CA LEU A 21 16.59 -14.16 23.72
C LEU A 21 16.68 -12.92 22.80
N ALA A 22 17.33 -13.02 21.64
CA ALA A 22 17.44 -11.90 20.69
C ALA A 22 16.83 -12.19 19.31
N LEU A 23 15.80 -13.04 19.23
CA LEU A 23 14.94 -13.07 18.04
C LEU A 23 13.86 -12.00 18.24
N PRO A 24 13.90 -10.87 17.50
CA PRO A 24 12.80 -9.92 17.56
C PRO A 24 11.52 -10.63 17.12
N PRO A 25 10.35 -10.30 17.69
CA PRO A 25 9.09 -10.77 17.15
C PRO A 25 9.03 -10.30 15.70
N ARG A 26 9.07 -11.23 14.76
CA ARG A 26 8.63 -10.94 13.39
C ARG A 26 7.15 -10.63 13.52
N ALA A 27 6.82 -9.34 13.50
CA ALA A 27 5.48 -8.90 13.16
C ALA A 27 5.21 -9.37 11.73
N ALA A 28 4.77 -10.62 11.58
CA ALA A 28 4.31 -11.19 10.33
C ALA A 28 2.86 -10.71 10.06
N TRP A 29 2.68 -9.40 10.02
CA TRP A 29 1.48 -8.77 9.47
C TRP A 29 1.91 -8.16 8.14
N GLY A 30 2.00 -9.03 7.13
CA GLY A 30 2.55 -8.70 5.81
C GLY A 30 3.11 -9.94 5.11
N GLY A 31 2.30 -10.99 4.96
CA GLY A 31 2.69 -12.21 4.24
C GLY A 31 2.81 -11.96 2.74
N GLU A 32 3.91 -12.46 2.16
CA GLU A 32 4.33 -12.43 0.75
C GLU A 32 4.76 -11.09 0.15
N ALA A 33 5.82 -11.15 -0.68
CA ALA A 33 6.27 -10.02 -1.46
C ALA A 33 5.13 -9.60 -2.42
N VAL A 34 4.79 -8.32 -2.36
CA VAL A 34 3.70 -7.68 -3.12
C VAL A 34 3.57 -8.18 -4.58
N PRO A 35 4.66 -8.37 -5.37
CA PRO A 35 4.56 -8.82 -6.75
C PRO A 35 3.98 -10.24 -6.93
N GLN A 36 4.32 -11.19 -6.05
CA GLN A 36 3.89 -12.58 -6.18
C GLN A 36 2.38 -12.74 -5.96
N ARG A 37 1.83 -11.94 -5.05
CA ARG A 37 0.39 -11.89 -4.76
C ARG A 37 -0.41 -11.42 -5.99
N PHE A 38 0.12 -10.46 -6.75
CA PHE A 38 -0.59 -9.92 -7.92
C PHE A 38 -0.68 -10.92 -9.09
N PHE A 39 0.30 -11.80 -9.30
CA PHE A 39 0.20 -12.83 -10.33
C PHE A 39 -0.87 -13.89 -10.03
N GLY A 40 -0.95 -14.34 -8.76
CA GLY A 40 -2.02 -15.24 -8.31
C GLY A 40 -3.39 -14.61 -8.49
N TYR A 41 -3.55 -13.35 -8.06
CA TYR A 41 -4.79 -12.61 -8.27
C TYR A 41 -5.12 -12.41 -9.75
N PHE A 42 -4.14 -12.15 -10.62
CA PHE A 42 -4.40 -12.00 -12.05
C PHE A 42 -5.06 -13.24 -12.66
N GLN A 43 -4.56 -14.45 -12.34
CA GLN A 43 -5.15 -15.70 -12.82
C GLN A 43 -6.57 -15.90 -12.27
N GLU A 44 -6.78 -15.69 -10.96
CA GLU A 44 -8.10 -15.79 -10.31
C GLU A 44 -9.12 -14.81 -10.93
N LEU A 45 -8.69 -13.56 -11.17
CA LEU A 45 -9.52 -12.50 -11.72
C LEU A 45 -9.91 -12.76 -13.17
N GLN A 46 -9.02 -13.29 -14.01
CA GLN A 46 -9.37 -13.66 -15.39
C GLN A 46 -10.50 -14.70 -15.43
N GLU A 47 -10.44 -15.71 -14.57
CA GLU A 47 -11.47 -16.75 -14.50
C GLU A 47 -12.77 -16.27 -13.85
N ALA A 48 -12.68 -15.32 -12.92
CA ALA A 48 -13.85 -14.68 -12.33
C ALA A 48 -14.56 -13.73 -13.30
N ALA A 49 -13.81 -12.96 -14.07
CA ALA A 49 -14.30 -12.01 -15.05
C ALA A 49 -15.21 -12.65 -16.10
N ARG A 50 -14.87 -13.87 -16.54
CA ARG A 50 -15.66 -14.66 -17.49
C ARG A 50 -17.05 -15.03 -16.95
N ARG A 51 -17.27 -14.92 -15.64
CA ARG A 51 -18.46 -15.41 -14.93
C ARG A 51 -19.21 -14.31 -14.17
N GLY A 52 -18.67 -13.09 -14.12
CA GLY A 52 -19.21 -11.98 -13.34
C GLY A 52 -20.30 -11.18 -14.07
N PRO A 53 -21.17 -10.46 -13.33
CA PRO A 53 -22.22 -9.63 -13.93
C PRO A 53 -21.71 -8.30 -14.49
N PHE A 54 -20.45 -7.96 -14.21
CA PHE A 54 -19.82 -6.72 -14.64
C PHE A 54 -19.19 -6.97 -16.01
N GLY A 55 -19.56 -6.19 -17.03
CA GLY A 55 -19.01 -6.30 -18.40
C GLY A 55 -17.52 -5.96 -18.54
N PHE A 56 -16.77 -6.02 -17.43
CA PHE A 56 -15.35 -5.77 -17.30
C PHE A 56 -14.78 -6.73 -16.23
N PRO A 57 -13.56 -7.25 -16.39
CA PRO A 57 -12.91 -8.16 -15.44
C PRO A 57 -12.62 -7.48 -14.09
N ILE A 58 -13.62 -7.45 -13.21
CA ILE A 58 -13.52 -6.89 -11.85
C ILE A 58 -14.17 -7.82 -10.83
N GLN A 59 -13.53 -7.93 -9.67
CA GLN A 59 -14.08 -8.55 -8.48
C GLN A 59 -14.16 -7.56 -7.33
N PHE A 60 -15.21 -7.71 -6.53
CA PHE A 60 -15.40 -6.99 -5.28
C PHE A 60 -15.40 -7.98 -4.13
N ARG A 61 -14.62 -7.68 -3.08
CA ARG A 61 -14.64 -8.39 -1.81
C ARG A 61 -15.03 -7.39 -0.73
N SER A 62 -16.04 -7.71 0.05
CA SER A 62 -16.43 -6.93 1.22
C SER A 62 -16.38 -7.84 2.43
N GLU A 63 -15.72 -7.40 3.48
CA GLU A 63 -15.61 -8.12 4.75
C GLU A 63 -15.98 -7.18 5.89
N GLU A 64 -16.77 -7.69 6.82
CA GLU A 64 -17.12 -7.02 8.07
C GLU A 64 -16.50 -7.80 9.23
N ARG A 65 -15.66 -7.12 10.02
CA ARG A 65 -15.03 -7.68 11.23
C ARG A 65 -15.30 -6.77 12.42
N GLY A 66 -16.31 -7.11 13.21
CA GLY A 66 -16.78 -6.22 14.27
C GLY A 66 -17.26 -4.91 13.66
N GLU A 67 -16.74 -3.78 14.15
CA GLU A 67 -17.08 -2.43 13.67
C GLU A 67 -16.30 -2.00 12.40
N LEU A 68 -15.47 -2.88 11.83
CA LEU A 68 -14.66 -2.57 10.65
C LEU A 68 -15.29 -3.17 9.39
N VAL A 69 -15.64 -2.31 8.44
CA VAL A 69 -16.02 -2.70 7.09
C VAL A 69 -14.86 -2.43 6.13
N ARG A 70 -14.38 -3.46 5.44
CA ARG A 70 -13.38 -3.34 4.37
C ARG A 70 -14.02 -3.77 3.06
N ALA A 71 -13.91 -2.91 2.05
CA ALA A 71 -14.21 -3.28 0.67
C ALA A 71 -12.94 -3.18 -0.18
N GLU A 72 -12.74 -4.14 -1.06
CA GLU A 72 -11.63 -4.21 -2.00
C GLU A 72 -12.18 -4.50 -3.39
N ALA A 73 -11.69 -3.75 -4.38
CA ALA A 73 -12.01 -3.93 -5.78
C ALA A 73 -10.72 -4.27 -6.53
N LEU A 74 -10.71 -5.38 -7.26
CA LEU A 74 -9.58 -5.85 -8.03
C LEU A 74 -10.03 -6.05 -9.47
N GLY A 75 -9.32 -5.46 -10.44
CA GLY A 75 -9.68 -5.59 -11.86
C GLY A 75 -8.49 -5.63 -12.79
N ILE A 76 -8.72 -6.10 -14.02
CA ILE A 76 -7.71 -6.23 -15.07
C ILE A 76 -8.00 -5.24 -16.19
N MET A 77 -7.12 -4.27 -16.41
CA MET A 77 -7.19 -3.40 -17.60
C MET A 77 -6.28 -3.93 -18.70
N ASP A 78 -6.82 -4.07 -19.91
CA ASP A 78 -6.04 -4.33 -21.12
C ASP A 78 -5.43 -3.01 -21.64
N HIS A 79 -4.45 -2.49 -20.89
CA HIS A 79 -3.75 -1.26 -21.22
C HIS A 79 -2.27 -1.34 -20.79
N PRO A 80 -1.33 -0.73 -21.53
CA PRO A 80 0.09 -0.80 -21.18
C PRO A 80 0.37 -0.19 -19.80
N LEU A 81 1.00 -0.98 -18.92
CA LEU A 81 1.35 -0.53 -17.57
C LEU A 81 2.28 0.68 -17.57
N GLN A 82 3.16 0.81 -18.57
CA GLN A 82 4.08 1.95 -18.65
C GLN A 82 3.32 3.26 -18.96
N ALA A 83 2.28 3.20 -19.79
CA ALA A 83 1.43 4.36 -20.07
C ALA A 83 0.63 4.75 -18.81
N PHE A 84 0.06 3.76 -18.12
CA PHE A 84 -0.61 3.98 -16.84
C PHE A 84 0.35 4.58 -15.79
N SER A 85 1.54 4.01 -15.63
CA SER A 85 2.57 4.48 -14.70
C SER A 85 2.96 5.93 -14.98
N ALA A 86 3.13 6.30 -16.26
CA ALA A 86 3.42 7.68 -16.63
C ALA A 86 2.27 8.62 -16.27
N ALA A 87 1.03 8.24 -16.57
CA ALA A 87 -0.15 9.05 -16.27
C ALA A 87 -0.35 9.24 -14.76
N VAL A 88 -0.38 8.17 -13.96
CA VAL A 88 -0.66 8.31 -12.51
C VAL A 88 0.46 8.96 -11.73
N SER A 89 1.69 8.95 -12.25
CA SER A 89 2.83 9.64 -11.63
C SER A 89 2.87 11.14 -11.93
N GLU A 90 1.98 11.64 -12.78
CA GLU A 90 1.85 13.05 -13.14
C GLU A 90 0.68 13.68 -12.35
N PRO A 91 0.94 14.66 -11.46
CA PRO A 91 -0.13 15.34 -10.72
C PRO A 91 -1.25 15.87 -11.61
N ALA A 92 -0.92 16.41 -12.79
CA ALA A 92 -1.90 16.95 -13.73
C ALA A 92 -2.98 15.94 -14.12
N SER A 93 -2.59 14.68 -14.36
CA SER A 93 -3.51 13.61 -14.75
C SER A 93 -4.61 13.38 -13.72
N TRP A 94 -4.34 13.56 -12.43
CA TRP A 94 -5.34 13.38 -11.38
C TRP A 94 -6.47 14.41 -11.48
N CYS A 95 -6.17 15.64 -11.89
CA CYS A 95 -7.20 16.64 -12.13
C CYS A 95 -8.00 16.39 -13.41
N GLU A 96 -7.58 15.48 -14.29
CA GLU A 96 -8.37 15.10 -15.48
C GLU A 96 -9.48 14.11 -15.14
N PHE A 97 -9.23 13.14 -14.26
CA PHE A 97 -10.20 12.07 -13.97
C PHE A 97 -10.90 12.18 -12.61
N LEU A 98 -10.31 12.81 -11.59
CA LEU A 98 -10.98 12.94 -10.29
C LEU A 98 -12.30 13.72 -10.38
N PRO A 99 -12.42 14.81 -11.17
CA PRO A 99 -13.70 15.52 -11.34
C PRO A 99 -14.81 14.69 -12.01
N LEU A 100 -14.52 13.50 -12.55
CA LEU A 100 -15.54 12.58 -13.04
C LEU A 100 -16.40 12.00 -11.89
N ASN A 101 -15.92 12.07 -10.65
CA ASN A 101 -16.74 11.79 -9.48
C ASN A 101 -17.70 12.97 -9.22
N LEU A 102 -19.01 12.69 -9.15
CA LEU A 102 -20.07 13.70 -8.96
C LEU A 102 -19.88 14.62 -7.73
N ASN A 103 -19.10 14.19 -6.74
CA ASN A 103 -18.81 14.95 -5.53
C ASN A 103 -17.58 15.85 -5.66
N ILE A 104 -16.80 15.77 -6.74
CA ILE A 104 -15.62 16.62 -6.96
C ILE A 104 -16.00 17.75 -7.92
N LYS A 105 -15.95 19.00 -7.43
CA LYS A 105 -16.40 20.21 -8.15
C LYS A 105 -15.28 20.88 -8.93
N ALA A 106 -14.06 20.75 -8.44
CA ALA A 106 -12.85 21.19 -9.11
C ALA A 106 -11.63 20.43 -8.57
N CYS A 107 -10.55 20.50 -9.33
CA CYS A 107 -9.23 20.05 -8.93
C CYS A 107 -8.21 21.11 -9.37
N THR A 108 -7.33 21.52 -8.48
CA THR A 108 -6.25 22.47 -8.79
C THR A 108 -4.91 21.91 -8.34
N ILE A 109 -3.83 22.42 -8.95
CA ILE A 109 -2.46 21.98 -8.68
C ILE A 109 -1.60 23.20 -8.38
N GLN A 110 -0.85 23.12 -7.29
CA GLN A 110 0.15 24.10 -6.91
C GLN A 110 1.54 23.46 -6.99
N TRP A 111 2.45 24.10 -7.72
CA TRP A 111 3.80 23.61 -7.99
C TRP A 111 4.88 24.33 -7.18
N ASP A 112 4.49 25.25 -6.29
CA ASP A 112 5.39 26.13 -5.54
C ASP A 112 6.00 25.50 -4.28
N ALA A 113 5.51 24.31 -3.90
CA ALA A 113 6.05 23.53 -2.79
C ALA A 113 7.13 22.53 -3.25
N ARG A 114 7.89 21.97 -2.30
CA ARG A 114 8.89 20.91 -2.55
C ARG A 114 8.28 19.68 -3.24
N GLU A 115 6.99 19.46 -3.04
CA GLU A 115 6.16 18.42 -3.65
C GLU A 115 4.87 19.06 -4.14
N PRO A 116 4.33 18.71 -5.32
CA PRO A 116 3.09 19.29 -5.83
C PRO A 116 1.93 19.07 -4.86
N LEU A 117 1.07 20.08 -4.73
CA LEU A 117 -0.16 20.00 -3.94
C LEU A 117 -1.36 19.88 -4.89
N VAL A 118 -2.08 18.76 -4.83
CA VAL A 118 -3.33 18.54 -5.55
C VAL A 118 -4.47 18.87 -4.59
N THR A 119 -5.25 19.91 -4.89
CA THR A 119 -6.39 20.32 -4.06
C THR A 119 -7.69 19.89 -4.72
N LEU A 120 -8.46 19.07 -4.03
CA LEU A 120 -9.79 18.66 -4.44
C LEU A 120 -10.84 19.53 -3.76
N TYR A 121 -11.81 19.98 -4.55
CA TYR A 121 -12.95 20.76 -4.07
C TYR A 121 -14.15 19.82 -3.97
N ILE A 122 -14.43 19.30 -2.78
CA ILE A 122 -15.44 18.26 -2.56
C ILE A 122 -16.77 18.88 -2.10
N GLY A 123 -17.86 18.53 -2.78
CA GLY A 123 -19.20 19.03 -2.50
C GLY A 123 -20.29 17.97 -2.70
N GLY A 124 -21.53 18.32 -2.34
CA GLY A 124 -22.68 17.43 -2.51
C GLY A 124 -23.04 17.15 -3.98
N LYS A 125 -23.95 16.21 -4.24
CA LYS A 125 -24.30 15.74 -5.59
C LYS A 125 -24.95 16.79 -6.53
N GLY A 126 -25.42 17.92 -6.00
CA GLY A 126 -25.99 19.01 -6.79
C GLY A 126 -24.93 19.86 -7.50
N TYR A 127 -25.37 20.80 -8.34
CA TYR A 127 -24.49 21.87 -8.79
C TYR A 127 -24.06 22.69 -7.56
N LEU A 128 -22.75 22.82 -7.39
CA LEU A 128 -22.12 23.60 -6.34
C LEU A 128 -20.87 24.21 -6.96
N SER A 129 -20.74 25.52 -6.88
CA SER A 129 -19.55 26.19 -7.38
C SER A 129 -18.33 25.86 -6.50
N PRO A 130 -17.10 25.75 -7.06
CA PRO A 130 -15.92 25.33 -6.31
C PRO A 130 -15.64 26.14 -5.03
N GLU A 131 -15.93 27.44 -5.02
CA GLU A 131 -15.73 28.33 -3.87
C GLU A 131 -16.62 28.01 -2.65
N TRP A 132 -17.65 27.17 -2.82
CA TRP A 132 -18.51 26.69 -1.73
C TRP A 132 -18.27 25.23 -1.38
N ALA A 133 -17.37 24.56 -2.09
CA ALA A 133 -16.97 23.20 -1.80
C ALA A 133 -15.91 23.17 -0.69
N SER A 134 -15.78 22.01 -0.03
CA SER A 134 -14.72 21.80 0.95
C SER A 134 -13.39 21.58 0.24
N GLU A 135 -12.40 22.41 0.56
CA GLU A 135 -11.04 22.27 0.05
C GLU A 135 -10.31 21.15 0.78
N GLN A 136 -9.76 20.20 0.01
CA GLN A 136 -9.00 19.06 0.53
C GLN A 136 -7.63 19.01 -0.18
N PRO A 137 -6.58 19.55 0.44
CA PRO A 137 -5.23 19.54 -0.13
C PRO A 137 -4.53 18.19 0.11
N TYR A 138 -3.95 17.63 -0.95
CA TYR A 138 -3.19 16.39 -0.93
C TYR A 138 -1.77 16.63 -1.44
N ARG A 139 -0.79 16.21 -0.65
CA ARG A 139 0.61 16.18 -1.05
C ARG A 139 0.81 15.04 -2.03
N PHE A 140 1.32 15.35 -3.22
CA PHE A 140 1.57 14.37 -4.25
C PHE A 140 2.96 13.75 -4.12
N VAL A 141 3.03 12.43 -3.93
CA VAL A 141 4.29 11.70 -3.76
C VAL A 141 4.25 10.45 -4.62
N VAL A 142 5.25 10.24 -5.47
CA VAL A 142 5.44 8.94 -6.12
C VAL A 142 6.29 8.07 -5.20
N GLN A 143 5.65 7.09 -4.56
CA GLN A 143 6.31 6.20 -3.59
C GLN A 143 7.20 5.15 -4.26
N ALA A 144 6.79 4.65 -5.43
CA ALA A 144 7.56 3.68 -6.20
C ALA A 144 7.23 3.77 -7.69
N ARG A 145 8.25 3.63 -8.54
CA ARG A 145 8.11 3.52 -9.99
C ARG A 145 9.11 2.52 -10.55
N GLN A 146 8.61 1.37 -10.95
CA GLN A 146 9.36 0.22 -11.46
C GLN A 146 8.70 -0.28 -12.77
N PRO A 147 9.39 -1.08 -13.60
CA PRO A 147 8.83 -1.55 -14.87
C PRO A 147 7.48 -2.26 -14.77
N GLU A 148 7.25 -2.97 -13.65
CA GLU A 148 6.06 -3.80 -13.40
C GLU A 148 5.23 -3.32 -12.20
N TYR A 149 5.53 -2.13 -11.66
CA TYR A 149 4.87 -1.63 -10.44
C TYR A 149 4.95 -0.11 -10.31
N VAL A 150 3.84 0.52 -9.92
CA VAL A 150 3.78 1.95 -9.60
C VAL A 150 2.94 2.15 -8.34
N ALA A 151 3.39 3.04 -7.46
CA ALA A 151 2.67 3.48 -6.28
C ALA A 151 2.81 5.00 -6.13
N VAL A 152 1.67 5.66 -5.96
CA VAL A 152 1.50 7.11 -5.81
C VAL A 152 0.67 7.32 -4.56
#